data_AF-K5Z618-F1
#
_entry.id   AF-K5Z618-F1
#
_cell.length_a   1.000
_cell.length_b   1.000
_cell.length_c   1.000
_cell.angle_alpha   90.00
_cell.angle_beta   90.00
_cell.angle_gamma   90.00
#
_symmetry.space_group_name_H-M   'P 1'
#
loop_
_entity.id
_entity.type
_entity.pdbx_description
1 polymer ?
#
loop_
_entity_poly.entity_id
_entity_poly.type
_entity_poly.pdbx_seq_one_letter_code
_entity_poly.pdbx_strand_id
1 'polypeptide(L)'
;MAARITIEQAAQLTGFPAEEIRKWADSRKINSYSFKGGEPLVDVGNLNRFISCIEHLGIQKLYLQLIIQDKEEEANEIIARYDDYLFSLRTATTISPLLKVIIAELSSFIEDKKARYIFDEITGGAKIQDVAERCGMTYDGMCQRYKTIVSHLESDTRFMLEYQKTITNQALEIERLELENRNLEYELNRLYKKGLKAGLQFTISKSLIHVPLDAARRLNKPLTDLTLSPYIRKVLEELHIETMEDLLRYMETTGLDSLLDIHGFGIMGLEQLKFQLEKHRILDKNGYSDLYQYLVSDPDMDRFDSDAYEHSH
;
A
#
# COMPACT_ATOMS: atom_id res chain seq x y z
N MET A 1 -28.08 -13.33 -79.22
CA MET A 1 -27.21 -14.48 -79.61
C MET A 1 -26.10 -14.56 -78.58
N ALA A 2 -25.89 -15.71 -77.95
CA ALA A 2 -24.79 -15.83 -77.00
C ALA A 2 -23.46 -15.88 -77.76
N ALA A 3 -22.55 -14.95 -77.46
CA ALA A 3 -21.22 -14.92 -78.06
C ALA A 3 -20.45 -16.16 -77.58
N ARG A 4 -19.89 -16.91 -78.54
CA ARG A 4 -19.11 -18.12 -78.30
C ARG A 4 -17.68 -17.85 -78.76
N ILE A 5 -16.72 -18.10 -77.88
CA ILE A 5 -15.29 -17.83 -78.12
C ILE A 5 -14.45 -19.07 -77.82
N THR A 6 -13.26 -19.15 -78.39
CA THR A 6 -12.32 -20.24 -78.09
C THR A 6 -11.76 -20.10 -76.68
N ILE A 7 -11.19 -21.17 -76.11
CA ILE A 7 -10.56 -21.15 -74.77
C ILE A 7 -9.42 -20.12 -74.71
N GLU A 8 -8.63 -19.98 -75.78
CA GLU A 8 -7.54 -18.98 -75.87
C GLU A 8 -8.09 -17.54 -75.84
N GLN A 9 -9.17 -17.28 -76.56
CA GLN A 9 -9.85 -15.98 -76.53
C GLN A 9 -10.50 -15.70 -75.17
N ALA A 10 -11.03 -16.72 -74.51
CA ALA A 10 -11.58 -16.62 -73.16
C ALA A 10 -10.49 -16.30 -72.13
N ALA A 11 -9.30 -16.90 -72.25
CA ALA A 11 -8.15 -16.61 -71.41
C ALA A 11 -7.68 -15.16 -71.57
N GLN A 12 -7.59 -14.66 -72.81
CA GLN A 12 -7.24 -13.27 -73.08
C GLN A 12 -8.29 -12.27 -72.55
N LEU A 13 -9.58 -12.62 -72.63
CA LEU A 13 -10.66 -11.73 -72.22
C LEU A 13 -10.84 -11.66 -70.70
N THR A 14 -10.59 -12.77 -70.00
CA THR A 14 -10.85 -12.89 -68.56
C THR A 14 -9.59 -12.82 -67.69
N GLY A 15 -8.40 -12.94 -68.30
CA GLY A 15 -7.12 -12.96 -67.59
C GLY A 15 -6.80 -14.28 -66.87
N PHE A 16 -7.71 -15.26 -66.89
CA PHE A 16 -7.48 -16.58 -66.30
C PHE A 16 -6.66 -17.50 -67.25
N PRO A 17 -5.83 -18.40 -66.71
CA PRO A 17 -5.05 -19.34 -67.53
C PRO A 17 -5.97 -20.24 -68.39
N ALA A 18 -5.59 -20.45 -69.65
CA ALA A 18 -6.34 -21.31 -70.57
C ALA A 18 -6.53 -22.75 -70.02
N GLU A 19 -5.57 -23.25 -69.24
CA GLU A 19 -5.67 -24.55 -68.57
C GLU A 19 -6.77 -24.60 -67.50
N GLU A 20 -6.99 -23.50 -66.76
CA GLU A 20 -8.05 -23.43 -65.74
C GLU A 20 -9.42 -23.34 -66.39
N ILE A 21 -9.56 -22.51 -67.42
CA ILE A 21 -10.81 -22.38 -68.19
C ILE A 21 -11.16 -23.73 -68.84
N ARG A 22 -10.15 -24.46 -69.37
CA ARG A 22 -10.33 -25.82 -69.89
C ARG A 22 -10.80 -26.78 -68.82
N LYS A 23 -10.19 -26.77 -67.62
CA LYS A 23 -10.65 -27.58 -66.48
C LYS A 23 -12.09 -27.24 -66.06
N TRP A 24 -12.50 -25.98 -66.08
CA TRP A 24 -13.88 -25.58 -65.79
C TRP A 24 -14.86 -26.10 -66.84
N ALA A 25 -14.47 -26.07 -68.11
CA ALA A 25 -15.25 -26.62 -69.21
C ALA A 25 -15.37 -28.15 -69.11
N ASP A 26 -14.26 -28.85 -68.86
CA ASP A 26 -14.21 -30.32 -68.75
C ASP A 26 -15.00 -30.82 -67.54
N SER A 27 -14.98 -30.07 -66.44
CA SER A 27 -15.76 -30.34 -65.23
C SER A 27 -17.21 -29.86 -65.31
N ARG A 28 -17.66 -29.37 -66.47
CA ARG A 28 -19.02 -28.85 -66.73
C ARG A 28 -19.46 -27.70 -65.81
N LYS A 29 -18.50 -26.97 -65.23
CA LYS A 29 -18.76 -25.76 -64.43
C LYS A 29 -19.13 -24.56 -65.30
N ILE A 30 -18.63 -24.56 -66.54
CA ILE A 30 -19.01 -23.62 -67.59
C ILE A 30 -19.50 -24.36 -68.84
N ASN A 31 -20.40 -23.72 -69.59
CA ASN A 31 -20.97 -24.27 -70.82
C ASN A 31 -19.94 -24.24 -71.94
N SER A 32 -19.57 -25.43 -72.42
CA SER A 32 -18.68 -25.64 -73.57
C SER A 32 -19.38 -26.45 -74.67
N TYR A 33 -19.07 -26.13 -75.92
CA TYR A 33 -19.61 -26.78 -77.11
C TYR A 33 -18.46 -27.27 -77.98
N SER A 34 -18.45 -28.56 -78.30
CA SER A 34 -17.51 -29.15 -79.26
C SER A 34 -18.27 -29.69 -80.47
N PHE A 35 -17.84 -29.29 -81.67
CA PHE A 35 -18.24 -29.95 -82.92
C PHE A 35 -17.22 -31.06 -83.21
N LYS A 36 -17.65 -32.16 -83.86
CA LYS A 36 -16.75 -33.27 -84.23
C LYS A 36 -15.53 -32.75 -84.99
N GLY A 37 -14.35 -32.76 -84.34
CA GLY A 37 -13.07 -32.33 -84.91
C GLY A 37 -12.73 -30.84 -84.79
N GLY A 38 -13.50 -30.02 -84.06
CA GLY A 38 -13.25 -28.58 -83.87
C GLY A 38 -12.81 -28.19 -82.45
N GLU A 39 -12.23 -26.99 -82.30
CA GLU A 39 -11.85 -26.44 -80.99
C GLU A 39 -13.08 -26.21 -80.08
N PRO A 40 -12.99 -26.52 -78.77
CA PRO A 40 -14.08 -26.27 -77.82
C PRO A 40 -14.40 -24.77 -77.71
N LEU A 41 -15.68 -24.44 -77.88
CA LEU A 41 -16.20 -23.08 -77.78
C LEU A 41 -16.91 -22.87 -76.45
N VAL A 42 -16.58 -21.79 -75.76
CA VAL A 42 -17.15 -21.42 -74.45
C VAL A 42 -18.18 -20.31 -74.63
N ASP A 43 -19.30 -20.41 -73.89
CA ASP A 43 -20.30 -19.34 -73.82
C ASP A 43 -19.82 -18.19 -72.91
N VAL A 44 -19.67 -16.99 -73.49
CA VAL A 44 -19.13 -15.82 -72.77
C VAL A 44 -20.02 -15.38 -71.61
N GLY A 45 -21.35 -15.45 -71.77
CA GLY A 45 -22.29 -15.03 -70.73
C GLY A 45 -22.29 -15.96 -69.53
N ASN A 46 -22.16 -17.26 -69.76
CA ASN A 46 -22.01 -18.26 -68.71
C ASN A 46 -20.64 -18.18 -68.01
N LEU A 47 -19.55 -17.98 -68.78
CA LEU A 47 -18.20 -17.80 -68.23
C LEU A 47 -18.11 -16.59 -67.30
N ASN A 48 -18.61 -15.43 -67.73
CA ASN A 48 -18.59 -14.22 -66.91
C ASN A 48 -19.43 -14.36 -65.61
N ARG A 49 -20.58 -15.05 -65.68
CA ARG A 49 -21.38 -15.34 -64.48
C ARG A 49 -20.63 -16.26 -63.51
N PHE A 50 -19.94 -17.26 -64.03
CA PHE A 50 -19.18 -18.20 -63.22
C PHE A 50 -17.99 -17.51 -62.53
N ILE A 51 -17.26 -16.65 -63.26
CA ILE A 51 -16.16 -15.85 -62.71
C ILE A 51 -16.67 -14.92 -61.60
N SER A 52 -17.77 -14.19 -61.84
CA SER A 52 -18.38 -13.33 -60.82
C SER A 52 -18.80 -14.11 -59.55
N CYS A 53 -19.25 -15.36 -59.69
CA CYS A 53 -19.54 -16.23 -58.55
C CYS A 53 -18.26 -16.61 -57.78
N ILE A 54 -17.16 -16.93 -58.48
CA ILE A 54 -15.86 -17.23 -57.86
C ILE A 54 -15.33 -16.01 -57.10
N GLU A 55 -15.36 -14.83 -57.72
CA GLU A 55 -14.92 -13.57 -57.11
C GLU A 55 -15.72 -13.26 -55.85
N HIS A 56 -17.06 -13.40 -55.90
CA HIS A 56 -17.92 -13.21 -54.75
C HIS A 56 -17.61 -14.20 -53.62
N LEU A 57 -17.38 -15.48 -53.94
CA LEU A 57 -16.95 -16.47 -52.94
C LEU A 57 -15.59 -16.13 -52.32
N GLY A 58 -14.65 -15.63 -53.13
CA GLY A 58 -13.34 -15.18 -52.68
C GLY A 58 -13.45 -14.03 -51.67
N ILE A 59 -14.28 -13.04 -51.98
CA ILE A 59 -14.58 -11.91 -51.10
C ILE A 59 -15.23 -12.38 -49.80
N GLN A 60 -16.22 -13.29 -49.87
CA GLN A 60 -16.85 -13.86 -48.68
C GLN A 60 -15.85 -14.61 -47.79
N LYS A 61 -14.94 -15.37 -48.40
CA LYS A 61 -13.89 -16.10 -47.67
C LYS A 61 -12.93 -15.14 -46.96
N LEU A 62 -12.51 -14.07 -47.62
CA LEU A 62 -11.66 -13.02 -47.01
C LEU A 62 -12.38 -12.33 -45.84
N TYR A 63 -13.66 -12.01 -46.00
CA TYR A 63 -14.47 -11.41 -44.94
C TYR A 63 -14.59 -12.33 -43.72
N LEU A 64 -14.86 -13.61 -43.93
CA LEU A 64 -14.90 -14.60 -42.85
C LEU A 64 -13.54 -14.76 -42.15
N GLN A 65 -12.43 -14.73 -42.89
CA GLN A 65 -11.10 -14.77 -42.29
C GLN A 65 -10.84 -13.55 -41.39
N LEU A 66 -11.30 -12.37 -41.80
CA LEU A 66 -11.15 -11.16 -40.98
C LEU A 66 -11.96 -11.27 -39.67
N ILE A 67 -13.18 -11.81 -39.73
CA ILE A 67 -14.00 -12.06 -38.53
C ILE A 67 -13.33 -13.08 -37.61
N ILE A 68 -12.79 -14.17 -38.18
CA ILE A 68 -12.09 -15.19 -37.39
C ILE A 68 -10.89 -14.56 -36.66
N GLN A 69 -10.08 -13.77 -37.36
CA GLN A 69 -8.94 -13.09 -36.76
C GLN A 69 -9.36 -12.15 -35.63
N ASP A 70 -10.40 -11.32 -35.86
CA ASP A 70 -10.94 -10.42 -34.83
C ASP A 70 -11.41 -11.18 -33.59
N LYS A 71 -12.04 -12.35 -33.78
CA LYS A 71 -12.48 -13.22 -32.68
C LYS A 71 -11.33 -13.92 -31.97
N GLU A 72 -10.26 -14.27 -32.68
CA GLU A 72 -9.04 -14.81 -32.07
C GLU A 72 -8.34 -13.74 -31.22
N GLU A 73 -8.27 -12.49 -31.69
CA GLU A 73 -7.74 -11.36 -30.92
C GLU A 73 -8.59 -11.10 -29.66
N GLU A 74 -9.92 -11.06 -29.77
CA GLU A 74 -10.82 -10.93 -28.62
C GLU A 74 -10.62 -12.05 -27.59
N ALA A 75 -10.48 -13.30 -28.04
CA ALA A 75 -10.21 -14.43 -27.16
C ALA A 75 -8.85 -14.31 -26.45
N ASN A 76 -7.81 -13.89 -27.17
CA ASN A 76 -6.48 -13.68 -26.60
C ASN A 76 -6.47 -12.56 -25.56
N GLU A 77 -7.20 -11.47 -25.78
CA GLU A 77 -7.37 -10.40 -24.79
C GLU A 77 -8.11 -10.87 -23.53
N ILE A 78 -9.10 -11.74 -23.68
CA ILE A 78 -9.80 -12.33 -22.54
C ILE A 78 -8.85 -13.24 -21.75
N ILE A 79 -8.08 -14.09 -22.43
CA ILE A 79 -7.10 -14.98 -21.80
C ILE A 79 -6.06 -14.17 -21.03
N ALA A 80 -5.48 -13.13 -21.64
CA ALA A 80 -4.49 -12.27 -20.99
C ALA A 80 -5.02 -11.65 -19.69
N ARG A 81 -6.27 -11.15 -19.72
CA ARG A 81 -6.93 -10.60 -18.51
C ARG A 81 -7.07 -11.64 -17.39
N TYR A 82 -7.42 -12.88 -17.73
CA TYR A 82 -7.53 -13.94 -16.73
C TYR A 82 -6.18 -14.42 -16.22
N ASP A 83 -5.13 -14.39 -17.05
CA ASP A 83 -3.76 -14.70 -16.62
C ASP A 83 -3.25 -13.69 -15.59
N ASP A 84 -3.49 -12.39 -15.80
CA ASP A 84 -3.16 -11.35 -14.81
C ASP A 84 -3.91 -11.56 -13.47
N TYR A 85 -5.18 -11.93 -13.55
CA TYR A 85 -5.98 -12.25 -12.36
C TYR A 85 -5.47 -13.51 -11.64
N LEU A 86 -5.13 -14.56 -12.39
CA LEU A 86 -4.52 -15.78 -11.85
C LEU A 86 -3.16 -15.51 -11.20
N PHE A 87 -2.35 -14.65 -11.79
CA PHE A 87 -1.08 -14.22 -11.19
C PHE A 87 -1.32 -13.54 -9.84
N SER A 88 -2.27 -12.60 -9.78
CA SER A 88 -2.66 -11.90 -8.54
C SER A 88 -3.19 -12.85 -7.47
N LEU A 89 -3.96 -13.87 -7.85
CA LEU A 89 -4.42 -14.91 -6.93
C LEU A 89 -3.27 -15.82 -6.45
N ARG A 90 -2.33 -16.17 -7.33
CA ARG A 90 -1.16 -16.96 -6.96
C ARG A 90 -0.26 -16.21 -5.98
N THR A 91 -0.02 -14.92 -6.17
CA THR A 91 0.75 -14.12 -5.21
C THR A 91 0.02 -13.95 -3.89
N ALA A 92 -1.33 -13.94 -3.88
CA ALA A 92 -2.12 -13.99 -2.66
C ALA A 92 -1.87 -15.27 -1.83
N THR A 93 -1.58 -16.42 -2.47
CA THR A 93 -1.20 -17.63 -1.73
C THR A 93 0.15 -17.50 -1.03
N THR A 94 1.06 -16.68 -1.55
CA THR A 94 2.36 -16.40 -0.93
C THR A 94 2.23 -15.56 0.35
N ILE A 95 1.26 -14.64 0.39
CA ILE A 95 0.91 -13.83 1.59
C ILE A 95 -0.18 -14.48 2.45
N SER A 96 -0.51 -15.75 2.20
CA SER A 96 -1.60 -16.49 2.85
C SER A 96 -1.61 -16.42 4.39
N PRO A 97 -0.46 -16.48 5.10
CA PRO A 97 -0.46 -16.36 6.56
C PRO A 97 -1.02 -15.02 7.06
N LEU A 98 -0.62 -13.90 6.44
CA LEU A 98 -1.09 -12.57 6.82
C LEU A 98 -2.57 -12.38 6.46
N LEU A 99 -2.99 -12.87 5.29
CA LEU A 99 -4.40 -12.86 4.89
C LEU A 99 -5.26 -13.66 5.87
N LYS A 100 -4.78 -14.81 6.36
CA LYS A 100 -5.50 -15.61 7.37
C LYS A 100 -5.69 -14.86 8.68
N VAL A 101 -4.68 -14.11 9.14
CA VAL A 101 -4.80 -13.27 10.35
C VAL A 101 -5.85 -12.18 10.14
N ILE A 102 -5.81 -11.50 8.99
CA ILE A 102 -6.80 -10.46 8.67
C ILE A 102 -8.21 -11.05 8.56
N ILE A 103 -8.38 -12.19 7.90
CA ILE A 103 -9.68 -12.87 7.78
C ILE A 103 -10.20 -13.28 9.17
N ALA A 104 -9.36 -13.85 10.02
CA ALA A 104 -9.76 -14.25 11.37
C ALA A 104 -10.21 -13.05 12.22
N GLU A 105 -9.49 -11.93 12.12
CA GLU A 105 -9.87 -10.70 12.80
C GLU A 105 -11.19 -10.16 12.26
N LEU A 106 -11.35 -10.08 10.93
CA LEU A 106 -12.59 -9.63 10.29
C LEU A 106 -13.80 -10.50 10.66
N SER A 107 -13.60 -11.82 10.76
CA SER A 107 -14.62 -12.78 11.19
C SER A 107 -15.10 -12.56 12.62
N SER A 108 -14.23 -12.05 13.50
CA SER A 108 -14.60 -11.76 14.89
C SER A 108 -15.71 -10.71 15.00
N PHE A 109 -15.79 -9.79 14.04
CA PHE A 109 -16.82 -8.72 14.00
C PHE A 109 -18.17 -9.20 13.48
N ILE A 110 -18.24 -10.38 12.85
CA ILE A 110 -19.52 -10.91 12.38
C ILE A 110 -20.20 -11.62 13.56
N GLU A 111 -21.28 -11.07 14.10
CA GLU A 111 -21.99 -11.66 15.26
C GLU A 111 -22.70 -12.98 14.92
N ASP A 112 -23.43 -13.01 13.79
CA ASP A 112 -24.18 -14.17 13.32
C ASP A 112 -23.22 -15.33 13.01
N LYS A 113 -23.35 -16.42 13.76
CA LYS A 113 -22.52 -17.62 13.63
C LYS A 113 -22.57 -18.24 12.23
N LYS A 114 -23.73 -18.22 11.55
CA LYS A 114 -23.87 -18.76 10.19
C LYS A 114 -23.22 -17.81 9.18
N ALA A 115 -23.38 -16.50 9.36
CA ALA A 115 -22.70 -15.50 8.53
C ALA A 115 -21.18 -15.57 8.68
N ARG A 116 -20.68 -15.72 9.91
CA ARG A 116 -19.25 -15.88 10.21
C ARG A 116 -18.66 -17.09 9.51
N TYR A 117 -19.33 -18.24 9.62
CA TYR A 117 -18.93 -19.46 8.91
C TYR A 117 -18.87 -19.27 7.38
N ILE A 118 -19.90 -18.65 6.80
CA ILE A 118 -19.96 -18.37 5.36
C ILE A 118 -18.78 -17.50 4.93
N PHE A 119 -18.47 -16.45 5.70
CA PHE A 119 -17.37 -15.55 5.40
C PHE A 119 -16.01 -16.22 5.56
N ASP A 120 -15.76 -16.95 6.66
CA ASP A 120 -14.51 -17.68 6.91
C ASP A 120 -14.20 -18.66 5.78
N GLU A 121 -15.17 -19.49 5.39
CA GLU A 121 -14.95 -20.51 4.37
C GLU A 121 -14.72 -19.90 2.99
N ILE A 122 -15.59 -18.97 2.56
CA ILE A 122 -15.49 -18.38 1.21
C ILE A 122 -14.22 -17.52 1.09
N THR A 123 -13.95 -16.66 2.07
CA THR A 123 -12.76 -15.79 2.06
C THR A 123 -11.47 -16.59 2.29
N GLY A 124 -11.57 -17.71 3.01
CA GLY A 124 -10.50 -18.70 3.15
C GLY A 124 -10.19 -19.51 1.89
N GLY A 125 -10.99 -19.35 0.82
CA GLY A 125 -10.77 -19.95 -0.49
C GLY A 125 -11.59 -21.20 -0.79
N ALA A 126 -12.59 -21.53 0.04
CA ALA A 126 -13.53 -22.61 -0.27
C ALA A 126 -14.41 -22.23 -1.47
N LYS A 127 -14.85 -23.24 -2.23
CA LYS A 127 -15.78 -23.01 -3.34
C LYS A 127 -17.13 -22.58 -2.80
N ILE A 128 -17.69 -21.51 -3.38
CA ILE A 128 -19.01 -20.97 -3.01
C ILE A 128 -20.09 -22.05 -3.09
N GLN A 129 -20.03 -22.92 -4.12
CA GLN A 129 -20.95 -24.03 -4.29
C GLN A 129 -20.94 -25.02 -3.11
N ASP A 130 -19.75 -25.43 -2.66
CA ASP A 130 -19.61 -26.37 -1.55
C ASP A 130 -20.16 -25.78 -0.25
N VAL A 131 -19.92 -24.48 -0.02
CA VAL A 131 -20.45 -23.76 1.15
C VAL A 131 -21.96 -23.59 1.06
N ALA A 132 -22.51 -23.35 -0.15
CA ALA A 132 -23.94 -23.27 -0.39
C ALA A 132 -24.66 -24.57 -0.03
N GLU A 133 -24.11 -25.72 -0.45
CA GLU A 133 -24.64 -27.04 -0.14
C GLU A 133 -24.63 -27.32 1.38
N ARG A 134 -23.52 -27.04 2.06
CA ARG A 134 -23.42 -27.19 3.53
C ARG A 134 -24.39 -26.28 4.29
N CYS A 135 -24.69 -25.10 3.74
CA CYS A 135 -25.62 -24.14 4.34
C CYS A 135 -27.09 -24.36 3.97
N GLY A 136 -27.37 -25.31 3.06
CA GLY A 136 -28.72 -25.57 2.53
C GLY A 136 -29.27 -24.41 1.69
N MET A 137 -28.41 -23.72 0.95
CA MET A 137 -28.76 -22.54 0.15
C MET A 137 -28.50 -22.76 -1.34
N THR A 138 -29.17 -22.02 -2.20
CA THR A 138 -28.82 -21.96 -3.63
C THR A 138 -27.52 -21.18 -3.82
N TYR A 139 -26.82 -21.41 -4.94
CA TYR A 139 -25.62 -20.66 -5.30
C TYR A 139 -25.86 -19.14 -5.29
N ASP A 140 -26.94 -18.70 -5.93
CA ASP A 140 -27.29 -17.27 -5.99
C ASP A 140 -27.63 -16.70 -4.61
N GLY A 141 -28.35 -17.48 -3.79
CA GLY A 141 -28.64 -17.10 -2.41
C GLY A 141 -27.37 -16.97 -1.55
N MET A 142 -26.38 -17.85 -1.77
CA MET A 142 -25.09 -17.77 -1.11
C MET A 142 -24.30 -16.53 -1.55
N CYS A 143 -24.23 -16.26 -2.86
CA CYS A 143 -23.58 -15.05 -3.39
C CYS A 143 -24.19 -13.77 -2.82
N GLN A 144 -25.53 -13.68 -2.75
CA GLN A 144 -26.22 -12.54 -2.16
C GLN A 144 -25.92 -12.42 -0.66
N ARG A 145 -26.00 -13.54 0.08
CA ARG A 145 -25.73 -13.55 1.52
C ARG A 145 -24.29 -13.13 1.83
N TYR A 146 -23.32 -13.66 1.11
CA TYR A 146 -21.91 -13.28 1.23
C TYR A 146 -21.71 -11.79 0.93
N LYS A 147 -22.32 -11.28 -0.15
CA LYS A 147 -22.25 -9.85 -0.48
C LYS A 147 -22.80 -8.96 0.63
N THR A 148 -23.93 -9.32 1.24
CA THR A 148 -24.48 -8.57 2.39
C THR A 148 -23.53 -8.55 3.58
N ILE A 149 -22.86 -9.67 3.87
CA ILE A 149 -21.88 -9.76 4.96
C ILE A 149 -20.70 -8.82 4.71
N VAL A 150 -20.14 -8.85 3.50
CA VAL A 150 -19.03 -7.97 3.11
C VAL A 150 -19.44 -6.49 3.20
N SER A 151 -20.62 -6.11 2.70
CA SER A 151 -21.10 -4.72 2.79
C SER A 151 -21.35 -4.26 4.24
N HIS A 152 -21.73 -5.16 5.14
CA HIS A 152 -21.82 -4.83 6.57
C HIS A 152 -20.43 -4.57 7.15
N LEU A 153 -19.43 -5.42 6.86
CA LEU A 153 -18.06 -5.22 7.31
C LEU A 153 -17.45 -3.92 6.76
N GLU A 154 -17.72 -3.59 5.50
CA GLU A 154 -17.28 -2.33 4.88
C GLU A 154 -17.89 -1.10 5.58
N SER A 155 -19.18 -1.17 5.91
CA SER A 155 -19.89 -0.04 6.53
C SER A 155 -19.59 0.13 8.02
N ASP A 156 -19.23 -0.94 8.72
CA ASP A 156 -18.87 -0.90 10.13
C ASP A 156 -17.37 -0.74 10.39
N THR A 157 -16.67 0.10 9.61
CA THR A 157 -15.23 0.44 9.82
C THR A 157 -14.94 1.19 11.13
N ARG A 158 -15.94 1.45 11.97
CA ARG A 158 -15.79 2.14 13.27
C ARG A 158 -14.86 1.41 14.23
N PHE A 159 -14.81 0.07 14.21
CA PHE A 159 -13.89 -0.70 15.06
C PHE A 159 -12.42 -0.40 14.72
N MET A 160 -12.07 -0.17 13.45
CA MET A 160 -10.68 0.17 13.06
C MET A 160 -10.26 1.52 13.64
N LEU A 161 -11.17 2.50 13.64
CA LEU A 161 -10.92 3.81 14.27
C LEU A 161 -10.76 3.68 15.79
N GLU A 162 -11.53 2.78 16.41
CA GLU A 162 -11.45 2.51 17.85
C GLU A 162 -10.16 1.78 18.24
N TYR A 163 -9.70 0.82 17.44
CA TYR A 163 -8.37 0.21 17.59
C TYR A 163 -7.26 1.23 17.41
N GLN A 164 -7.31 2.07 16.37
CA GLN A 164 -6.32 3.13 16.16
C GLN A 164 -6.25 4.05 17.39
N LYS A 165 -7.41 4.50 17.91
CA LYS A 165 -7.49 5.30 19.12
C LYS A 165 -6.90 4.59 20.34
N THR A 166 -7.19 3.30 20.50
CA THR A 166 -6.67 2.48 21.61
C THR A 166 -5.16 2.34 21.53
N ILE A 167 -4.61 2.04 20.35
CA ILE A 167 -3.16 1.95 20.11
C ILE A 167 -2.48 3.29 20.43
N THR A 168 -3.03 4.41 19.95
CA THR A 168 -2.50 5.74 20.28
C THR A 168 -2.52 6.02 21.79
N ASN A 169 -3.62 5.68 22.48
CA ASN A 169 -3.70 5.85 23.93
C ASN A 169 -2.71 4.97 24.69
N GLN A 170 -2.51 3.73 24.26
CA GLN A 170 -1.55 2.81 24.88
C GLN A 170 -0.11 3.27 24.66
N ALA A 171 0.25 3.72 23.45
CA ALA A 171 1.57 4.28 23.17
C ALA A 171 1.89 5.47 24.09
N LEU A 172 0.92 6.35 24.30
CA LEU A 172 1.05 7.48 25.21
C LEU A 172 1.19 7.09 26.69
N GLU A 173 0.52 6.02 27.11
CA GLU A 173 0.66 5.51 28.48
C GLU A 173 2.03 4.86 28.69
N ILE A 174 2.57 4.16 27.68
CA ILE A 174 3.95 3.64 27.70
C ILE A 174 4.94 4.81 27.88
N GLU A 175 4.84 5.85 27.04
CA GLU A 175 5.66 7.05 27.14
C GLU A 175 5.60 7.72 28.53
N ARG A 176 4.41 7.73 29.16
CA ARG A 176 4.23 8.27 30.52
C ARG A 176 4.92 7.38 31.56
N LEU A 177 4.75 6.07 31.49
CA LEU A 177 5.37 5.13 32.45
C LEU A 177 6.89 5.13 32.34
N GLU A 178 7.44 5.27 31.13
CA GLU A 178 8.87 5.42 30.92
C GLU A 178 9.41 6.70 31.58
N LEU A 179 8.69 7.81 31.50
CA LEU A 179 9.04 9.06 32.19
C LEU A 179 8.99 8.91 33.72
N GLU A 180 7.95 8.26 34.26
CA GLU A 180 7.86 7.97 35.70
C GLU A 180 9.02 7.07 36.17
N ASN A 181 9.42 6.08 35.37
CA ASN A 181 10.57 5.23 35.65
C ASN A 181 11.88 6.02 35.66
N ARG A 182 12.12 6.90 34.68
CA ARG A 182 13.30 7.79 34.68
C ARG A 182 13.33 8.66 35.93
N ASN A 183 12.20 9.26 36.31
CA ASN A 183 12.07 10.04 37.55
C ASN A 183 12.42 9.23 38.81
N LEU A 184 11.95 7.99 38.88
CA LEU A 184 12.28 7.07 39.97
C LEU A 184 13.78 6.76 40.02
N GLU A 185 14.41 6.51 38.88
CA GLU A 185 15.86 6.28 38.79
C GLU A 185 16.66 7.50 39.24
N TYR A 186 16.24 8.71 38.83
CA TYR A 186 16.86 9.95 39.28
C TYR A 186 16.76 10.12 40.80
N GLU A 187 15.58 9.93 41.38
CA GLU A 187 15.41 10.07 42.83
C GLU A 187 16.17 8.99 43.60
N LEU A 188 16.24 7.76 43.07
CA LEU A 188 17.01 6.67 43.67
C LEU A 188 18.51 6.98 43.68
N ASN A 189 19.05 7.51 42.57
CA ASN A 189 20.45 7.93 42.47
C ASN A 189 20.74 9.12 43.39
N ARG A 190 19.84 10.11 43.46
CA ARG A 190 19.95 11.26 44.35
C ARG A 190 19.97 10.84 45.82
N LEU A 191 19.03 9.99 46.21
CA LEU A 191 19.00 9.42 47.56
C LEU A 191 20.29 8.66 47.83
N TYR A 192 20.71 7.74 46.96
CA TYR A 192 21.95 6.98 47.12
C TYR A 192 23.18 7.87 47.36
N LYS A 193 23.38 8.91 46.53
CA LYS A 193 24.47 9.89 46.70
C LYS A 193 24.36 10.66 48.02
N LYS A 194 23.16 11.10 48.40
CA LYS A 194 22.91 11.79 49.67
C LYS A 194 23.19 10.87 50.88
N GLY A 195 22.83 9.59 50.77
CA GLY A 195 23.11 8.56 51.76
C GLY A 195 24.61 8.30 51.94
N LEU A 196 25.37 8.29 50.84
CA LEU A 196 26.84 8.22 50.86
C LEU A 196 27.47 9.42 51.57
N LYS A 197 26.93 10.64 51.38
CA LYS A 197 27.43 11.87 52.03
C LYS A 197 26.98 12.02 53.49
N ALA A 198 25.83 11.46 53.89
CA ALA A 198 25.20 11.68 55.20
C ALA A 198 25.13 10.45 56.13
N GLY A 199 25.76 9.33 55.78
CA GLY A 199 25.76 8.12 56.62
C GLY A 199 24.44 7.35 56.63
N LEU A 200 23.75 7.27 55.49
CA LEU A 200 22.54 6.46 55.24
C LEU A 200 21.26 6.89 56.02
N GLN A 201 21.12 8.15 56.43
CA GLN A 201 19.82 8.67 56.89
C GLN A 201 18.99 9.19 55.71
N PHE A 202 17.88 8.51 55.42
CA PHE A 202 16.95 8.90 54.34
C PHE A 202 15.60 9.37 54.89
N THR A 203 15.16 10.54 54.44
CA THR A 203 13.75 10.91 54.40
C THR A 203 13.29 10.85 52.95
N ILE A 204 12.55 9.79 52.61
CA ILE A 204 11.89 9.66 51.30
C ILE A 204 10.89 10.81 51.22
N SER A 205 11.21 11.83 50.41
CA SER A 205 10.32 12.96 50.20
C SER A 205 9.23 12.52 49.23
N LYS A 206 7.97 12.75 49.59
CA LYS A 206 6.76 12.37 48.84
C LYS A 206 6.58 13.15 47.51
N SER A 207 7.59 13.24 46.65
CA SER A 207 7.44 13.85 45.33
C SER A 207 7.54 12.83 44.21
N LEU A 208 6.75 11.75 44.33
CA LEU A 208 6.29 10.97 43.19
C LEU A 208 4.98 11.59 42.71
N ILE A 209 5.08 12.82 42.18
CA ILE A 209 3.92 13.50 41.61
C ILE A 209 3.56 12.73 40.33
N HIS A 210 2.34 12.18 40.29
CA HIS A 210 1.78 11.55 39.09
C HIS A 210 1.91 12.52 37.92
N VAL A 211 2.51 12.07 36.80
CA VAL A 211 2.70 12.92 35.64
C VAL A 211 1.46 12.84 34.74
N PRO A 212 0.70 13.93 34.53
CA PRO A 212 -0.43 13.92 33.62
C PRO A 212 0.01 13.62 32.19
N LEU A 213 -0.85 12.92 31.44
CA LEU A 213 -0.53 12.47 30.07
C LEU A 213 -0.13 13.63 29.13
N ASP A 214 -0.81 14.78 29.25
CA ASP A 214 -0.49 15.96 28.43
C ASP A 214 0.86 16.60 28.80
N ALA A 215 1.29 16.47 30.06
CA ALA A 215 2.62 16.91 30.49
C ALA A 215 3.70 15.95 29.97
N ALA A 216 3.47 14.63 30.07
CA ALA A 216 4.38 13.61 29.55
C ALA A 216 4.61 13.79 28.03
N ARG A 217 3.55 14.01 27.25
CA ARG A 217 3.66 14.31 25.81
C ARG A 217 4.52 15.53 25.49
N ARG A 218 4.41 16.59 26.31
CA ARG A 218 5.19 17.82 26.11
C ARG A 218 6.66 17.62 26.46
N LEU A 219 6.95 16.81 27.48
CA LEU A 219 8.28 16.49 27.97
C LEU A 219 9.04 15.52 27.06
N ASN A 220 8.40 14.45 26.61
CA ASN A 220 8.99 13.46 25.70
C ASN A 220 9.16 13.96 24.26
N LYS A 221 8.66 15.16 23.96
CA LYS A 221 8.76 15.73 22.63
C LYS A 221 10.24 15.93 22.26
N PRO A 222 10.70 15.43 21.10
CA PRO A 222 12.09 15.58 20.72
C PRO A 222 12.37 17.03 20.30
N LEU A 223 13.60 17.48 20.54
CA LEU A 223 14.07 18.81 20.12
C LEU A 223 14.21 18.90 18.59
N THR A 224 14.21 17.76 17.88
CA THR A 224 14.13 17.70 16.42
C THR A 224 12.88 18.41 15.89
N ASP A 225 11.76 18.37 16.62
CA ASP A 225 10.50 19.02 16.26
C ASP A 225 10.55 20.56 16.33
N LEU A 226 11.52 21.13 17.04
CA LEU A 226 11.73 22.58 17.06
C LEU A 226 12.37 23.02 15.75
N THR A 227 11.95 24.15 15.18
CA THR A 227 12.62 24.73 14.01
C THR A 227 13.88 25.48 14.43
N LEU A 228 14.94 24.72 14.73
CA LEU A 228 16.25 25.22 15.16
C LEU A 228 17.24 25.21 13.99
N SER A 229 18.18 26.16 14.03
CA SER A 229 19.28 26.22 13.07
C SER A 229 20.28 25.07 13.28
N PRO A 230 21.03 24.66 12.24
CA PRO A 230 21.91 23.48 12.32
C PRO A 230 22.97 23.56 13.43
N TYR A 231 23.48 24.76 13.73
CA TYR A 231 24.48 24.92 14.79
C TYR A 231 23.90 24.75 16.19
N ILE A 232 22.65 25.19 16.44
CA ILE A 232 21.97 24.97 17.73
C ILE A 232 21.74 23.48 17.95
N ARG A 233 21.29 22.75 16.92
CA ARG A 233 21.09 21.29 17.02
C ARG A 233 22.39 20.58 17.35
N LYS A 234 23.48 20.94 16.65
CA LYS A 234 24.80 20.37 16.91
C LYS A 234 25.25 20.57 18.35
N VAL A 235 25.06 21.75 18.92
CA VAL A 235 25.39 22.02 20.34
C VAL A 235 24.53 21.19 21.29
N LEU A 236 23.22 21.08 21.03
CA LEU A 236 22.32 20.26 21.87
C LEU A 236 22.65 18.76 21.77
N GLU A 237 23.02 18.27 20.58
CA GLU A 237 23.49 16.91 20.35
C GLU A 237 24.81 16.63 21.10
N GLU A 238 25.78 17.55 21.06
CA GLU A 238 27.04 17.46 21.80
C GLU A 238 26.83 17.43 23.33
N LEU A 239 25.73 18.01 23.81
CA LEU A 239 25.33 17.98 25.22
C LEU A 239 24.41 16.80 25.57
N HIS A 240 24.11 15.90 24.61
CA HIS A 240 23.15 14.81 24.75
C HIS A 240 21.74 15.27 25.19
N ILE A 241 21.32 16.44 24.74
CA ILE A 241 19.98 16.99 24.98
C ILE A 241 19.11 16.65 23.78
N GLU A 242 18.24 15.65 23.91
CA GLU A 242 17.45 15.12 22.79
C GLU A 242 15.95 15.48 22.91
N THR A 243 15.44 15.62 24.13
CA THR A 243 14.03 15.89 24.43
C THR A 243 13.81 17.21 25.18
N MET A 244 12.56 17.67 25.27
CA MET A 244 12.20 18.83 26.10
C MET A 244 12.47 18.57 27.58
N GLU A 245 12.33 17.33 28.04
CA GLU A 245 12.72 16.90 29.39
C GLU A 245 14.20 17.19 29.65
N ASP A 246 15.08 16.69 28.77
CA ASP A 246 16.53 16.85 28.91
C ASP A 246 16.91 18.33 28.99
N LEU A 247 16.29 19.15 28.14
CA LEU A 247 16.55 20.58 28.10
C LEU A 247 16.07 21.29 29.37
N LEU A 248 14.88 20.96 29.89
CA LEU A 248 14.39 21.55 31.12
C LEU A 248 15.26 21.16 32.32
N ARG A 249 15.70 19.90 32.40
CA ARG A 249 16.65 19.43 33.42
C ARG A 249 18.00 20.15 33.33
N TYR A 250 18.49 20.38 32.12
CA TYR A 250 19.70 21.18 31.88
C TYR A 250 19.51 22.62 32.36
N MET A 251 18.39 23.26 31.99
CA MET A 251 18.07 24.62 32.40
C MET A 251 17.97 24.80 33.92
N GLU A 252 17.49 23.79 34.64
CA GLU A 252 17.34 23.85 36.09
C GLU A 252 18.68 23.67 36.82
N THR A 253 19.60 22.89 36.25
CA THR A 253 20.90 22.59 36.86
C THR A 253 21.96 23.64 36.54
N THR A 254 22.09 24.05 35.28
CA THR A 254 23.14 25.00 34.85
C THR A 254 22.59 26.40 34.58
N GLY A 255 21.31 26.52 34.23
CA GLY A 255 20.74 27.74 33.69
C GLY A 255 20.85 27.79 32.16
N LEU A 256 19.80 28.29 31.51
CA LEU A 256 19.73 28.35 30.05
C LEU A 256 20.80 29.29 29.44
N ASP A 257 21.16 30.34 30.16
CA ASP A 257 22.13 31.33 29.70
C ASP A 257 23.57 30.77 29.69
N SER A 258 23.85 29.66 30.38
CA SER A 258 25.13 28.94 30.31
C SER A 258 25.44 28.37 28.93
N LEU A 259 24.45 28.26 28.04
CA LEU A 259 24.69 27.92 26.65
C LEU A 259 25.55 28.98 25.94
N LEU A 260 25.55 30.24 26.41
CA LEU A 260 26.39 31.32 25.84
C LEU A 260 27.89 31.10 26.09
N ASP A 261 28.25 30.29 27.09
CA ASP A 261 29.64 29.97 27.41
C ASP A 261 30.21 28.88 26.47
N ILE A 262 29.36 28.25 25.65
CA ILE A 262 29.75 27.20 24.70
C ILE A 262 30.31 27.83 23.43
N HIS A 263 31.50 27.39 23.04
CA HIS A 263 32.18 27.89 21.86
C HIS A 263 31.32 27.68 20.59
N GLY A 264 30.91 28.79 19.97
CA GLY A 264 30.09 28.77 18.75
C GLY A 264 28.59 28.91 18.97
N PHE A 265 28.13 29.02 20.22
CA PHE A 265 26.75 29.36 20.56
C PHE A 265 26.61 30.85 20.86
N GLY A 266 25.76 31.55 20.10
CA GLY A 266 25.59 33.00 20.20
C GLY A 266 24.25 33.43 20.78
N ILE A 267 24.13 34.72 21.14
CA ILE A 267 22.92 35.35 21.67
C ILE A 267 21.70 35.10 20.77
N MET A 268 21.87 35.20 19.44
CA MET A 268 20.80 34.94 18.48
C MET A 268 20.32 33.47 18.52
N GLY A 269 21.20 32.53 18.86
CA GLY A 269 20.84 31.12 19.02
C GLY A 269 20.05 30.86 20.29
N LEU A 270 20.44 31.54 21.37
CA LEU A 270 19.70 31.52 22.63
C LEU A 270 18.30 32.11 22.48
N GLU A 271 18.18 33.26 21.79
CA GLU A 271 16.89 33.90 21.50
C GLU A 271 16.02 33.02 20.59
N GLN A 272 16.61 32.40 19.56
CA GLN A 272 15.90 31.44 18.70
C GLN A 272 15.37 30.26 19.52
N LEU A 273 16.17 29.70 20.43
CA LEU A 273 15.77 28.59 21.29
C LEU A 273 14.64 29.00 22.25
N LYS A 274 14.78 30.13 22.97
CA LYS A 274 13.73 30.68 23.86
C LYS A 274 12.42 30.89 23.10
N PHE A 275 12.48 31.50 21.92
CA PHE A 275 11.29 31.71 21.07
C PHE A 275 10.62 30.40 20.66
N GLN A 276 11.39 29.36 20.30
CA GLN A 276 10.83 28.05 19.95
C GLN A 276 10.18 27.37 21.16
N LEU A 277 10.81 27.46 22.34
CA LEU A 277 10.24 26.91 23.57
C LEU A 277 8.93 27.61 23.96
N GLU A 278 8.84 28.93 23.81
CA GLU A 278 7.58 29.66 24.00
C GLU A 278 6.51 29.25 22.98
N LYS A 279 6.88 29.18 21.69
CA LYS A 279 5.96 28.78 20.60
C LYS A 279 5.37 27.39 20.83
N HIS A 280 6.17 26.46 21.34
CA HIS A 280 5.74 25.10 21.65
C HIS A 280 5.12 24.96 23.04
N ARG A 281 4.90 26.08 23.75
CA ARG A 281 4.35 26.13 25.10
C ARG A 281 5.15 25.27 26.08
N ILE A 282 6.47 25.27 25.96
CA ILE A 282 7.37 24.65 26.95
C ILE A 282 7.74 25.68 28.02
N LEU A 283 7.96 26.93 27.60
CA LEU A 283 8.13 28.08 28.47
C LEU A 283 6.96 29.06 28.32
N ASP A 284 6.65 29.78 29.39
CA ASP A 284 5.79 30.95 29.35
C ASP A 284 6.58 32.21 28.93
N LYS A 285 5.87 33.34 28.78
CA LYS A 285 6.48 34.63 28.37
C LYS A 285 7.47 35.21 29.40
N ASN A 286 7.48 34.66 30.61
CA ASN A 286 8.41 35.05 31.67
C ASN A 286 9.61 34.09 31.74
N GLY A 287 9.67 33.09 30.85
CA GLY A 287 10.74 32.08 30.83
C GLY A 287 10.56 30.94 31.83
N TYR A 288 9.39 30.79 32.45
CA TYR A 288 9.08 29.71 33.40
C TYR A 288 8.35 28.54 32.71
N SER A 289 8.64 27.31 33.14
CA SER A 289 7.89 26.13 32.69
C SER A 289 6.97 25.59 33.79
N ASP A 290 5.68 25.46 33.49
CA ASP A 290 4.74 24.70 34.33
C ASP A 290 5.10 23.22 34.43
N LEU A 291 5.99 22.71 33.56
CA LEU A 291 6.39 21.31 33.54
C LEU A 291 7.42 20.96 34.63
N TYR A 292 8.09 21.95 35.23
CA TYR A 292 9.06 21.73 36.31
C TYR A 292 8.46 20.97 37.50
N GLN A 293 7.18 21.16 37.79
CA GLN A 293 6.49 20.45 38.87
C GLN A 293 6.41 18.93 38.68
N TYR A 294 6.66 18.43 37.47
CA TYR A 294 6.65 17.01 37.12
C TYR A 294 8.05 16.41 36.94
N LEU A 295 9.09 17.24 37.09
CA LEU A 295 10.49 16.83 37.02
C LEU A 295 11.07 16.75 38.43
N VAL A 296 11.83 15.69 38.70
CA VAL A 296 12.64 15.58 39.91
C VAL A 296 14.04 16.08 39.59
N SER A 297 14.48 17.15 40.25
CA SER A 297 15.73 17.83 39.93
C SER A 297 16.77 17.69 41.05
N ASP A 298 18.03 17.53 40.65
CA ASP A 298 19.19 17.41 41.55
C ASP A 298 20.10 18.64 41.38
N PRO A 299 20.16 19.58 42.33
CA PRO A 299 21.01 20.76 42.22
C PRO A 299 22.52 20.45 42.35
N ASP A 300 22.91 19.21 42.71
CA ASP A 300 24.30 18.82 42.97
C ASP A 300 24.86 17.79 41.96
N MET A 301 24.35 17.72 40.72
CA MET A 301 25.00 16.97 39.64
C MET A 301 26.29 17.68 39.22
N ASP A 302 27.36 17.45 39.99
CA ASP A 302 28.73 17.69 39.53
C ASP A 302 28.92 17.03 38.17
N ARG A 303 29.55 17.81 37.28
CA ARG A 303 29.78 17.54 35.86
C ARG A 303 30.24 16.10 35.63
N PHE A 304 29.78 15.51 34.53
CA PHE A 304 30.48 14.40 33.89
C PHE A 304 31.99 14.71 33.93
N ASP A 305 32.76 13.89 34.66
CA ASP A 305 34.21 13.82 34.52
C ASP A 305 34.49 13.53 33.04
N SER A 306 34.85 14.58 32.28
CA SER A 306 35.30 14.46 30.90
C SER A 306 36.64 13.73 30.79
N ASP A 307 37.27 13.39 31.92
CA ASP A 307 38.62 12.81 31.96
C ASP A 307 38.62 11.27 31.84
N ALA A 308 37.46 10.62 31.72
CA ALA A 308 37.39 9.16 31.57
C ALA A 308 37.60 8.63 30.13
N TYR A 309 37.71 9.51 29.12
CA TYR A 309 37.82 9.10 27.71
C TYR A 309 39.13 9.51 27.01
N GLU A 310 40.20 9.84 27.75
CA GLU A 310 41.53 10.06 27.13
C GLU A 310 42.47 8.84 27.14
N HIS A 311 42.06 7.66 27.63
CA HIS A 311 42.95 6.48 27.63
C HIS A 311 42.26 5.21 27.10
N SER A 312 41.90 5.20 25.81
CA SER A 312 41.93 3.98 24.99
C SER A 312 41.69 4.28 23.50
N HIS A 313 42.71 4.77 22.80
CA HIS A 313 43.28 4.18 21.58
C HIS A 313 44.31 5.11 20.94
#